data_AF-X0WGY3-F1
#
_entry.id   AF-X0WGY3-F1
#
_cell.length_a   1.000
_cell.length_b   1.000
_cell.length_c   1.000
_cell.angle_alpha   90.00
_cell.angle_beta   90.00
_cell.angle_gamma   90.00
#
_symmetry.space_group_name_H-M   'P 1'
#
loop_
_entity.id
_entity.type
_entity.pdbx_description
1 polymer ?
#
loop_
_entity_poly.entity_id
_entity_poly.type
_entity_poly.pdbx_seq_one_letter_code
_entity_poly.pdbx_strand_id
1 'polypeptide(L)'
;LSEYISTVTQEIAPNVSRLAGPILAAKLIDKAGGMKRLAMVPSSTIQVMGAEKALFRSKKTNARPPKHGLLYQHPYVHAVPREKRGRRARSLAAKIAIAARADMFSGNYIAEELVAQLKDF
;
A
#
# COMPACT_ATOMS: atom_id res chain seq x y z
N LEU A 1 -18.57 -3.41 -12.57
CA LEU A 1 -17.59 -4.16 -11.72
C LEU A 1 -16.63 -3.24 -10.97
N SER A 2 -15.84 -2.39 -11.66
CA SER A 2 -14.88 -1.48 -10.99
C SER A 2 -15.55 -0.55 -9.97
N GLU A 3 -16.73 -0.04 -10.30
CA GLU A 3 -17.50 0.84 -9.41
C GLU A 3 -17.98 0.10 -8.16
N TYR A 4 -18.54 -1.10 -8.32
CA TYR A 4 -18.92 -1.96 -7.18
C TYR A 4 -17.73 -2.26 -6.25
N ILE A 5 -16.56 -2.63 -6.81
CA ILE A 5 -15.34 -2.85 -6.03
C ILE A 5 -14.93 -1.57 -5.29
N SER A 6 -15.03 -0.42 -5.96
CA SER A 6 -14.70 0.86 -5.35
C SER A 6 -15.58 1.15 -4.14
N THR A 7 -16.90 1.02 -4.27
CA THR A 7 -17.86 1.26 -3.18
C THR A 7 -17.59 0.33 -2.00
N VAL A 8 -17.48 -0.98 -2.26
CA VAL A 8 -17.27 -1.98 -1.19
C VAL A 8 -15.92 -1.75 -0.48
N THR A 9 -14.88 -1.37 -1.22
CA THR A 9 -13.56 -1.13 -0.60
C THR A 9 -13.57 0.15 0.24
N GLN A 10 -14.32 1.18 -0.15
CA GLN A 10 -14.49 2.39 0.63
C GLN A 10 -15.27 2.13 1.94
N GLU A 11 -16.23 1.22 1.92
CA GLU A 11 -16.95 0.80 3.12
C GLU A 11 -16.07 -0.02 4.08
N ILE A 12 -15.32 -0.98 3.55
CA ILE A 12 -14.52 -1.91 4.38
C ILE A 12 -13.19 -1.28 4.86
N ALA A 13 -12.58 -0.43 4.02
CA ALA A 13 -11.26 0.14 4.27
C ALA A 13 -11.23 1.62 3.83
N PRO A 14 -11.97 2.51 4.52
CA PRO A 14 -12.06 3.92 4.14
C PRO A 14 -10.70 4.62 4.20
N ASN A 15 -9.85 4.32 5.19
CA ASN A 15 -8.55 4.96 5.30
C ASN A 15 -7.57 4.50 4.22
N VAL A 16 -7.49 3.18 3.98
CA VAL A 16 -6.61 2.64 2.93
C VAL A 16 -7.09 3.06 1.55
N SER A 17 -8.41 3.06 1.31
CA SER A 17 -9.00 3.54 0.05
C SER A 17 -8.67 5.00 -0.23
N ARG A 18 -8.68 5.86 0.79
CA ARG A 18 -8.32 7.27 0.65
C ARG A 18 -6.84 7.47 0.30
N LEU A 19 -5.95 6.65 0.86
CA LEU A 19 -4.50 6.74 0.65
C LEU A 19 -4.01 6.12 -0.67
N ALA A 20 -4.54 4.96 -1.03
CA ALA A 20 -4.07 4.18 -2.18
C ALA A 20 -4.99 4.30 -3.40
N GLY A 21 -6.22 4.78 -3.22
CA GLY A 21 -7.30 4.64 -4.18
C GLY A 21 -8.02 3.29 -4.02
N PRO A 22 -9.35 3.24 -4.22
CA PRO A 22 -10.15 2.04 -3.93
C PRO A 22 -9.69 0.78 -4.68
N ILE A 23 -9.32 0.92 -5.96
CA ILE A 23 -8.88 -0.22 -6.78
C ILE A 23 -7.53 -0.78 -6.32
N LEU A 24 -6.58 0.07 -5.94
CA LEU A 24 -5.29 -0.39 -5.43
C LEU A 24 -5.45 -0.96 -4.01
N ALA A 25 -6.29 -0.35 -3.18
CA ALA A 25 -6.64 -0.85 -1.85
C ALA A 25 -7.23 -2.27 -1.94
N ALA A 26 -8.19 -2.50 -2.83
CA ALA A 26 -8.76 -3.83 -3.07
C ALA A 26 -7.69 -4.86 -3.44
N LYS A 27 -6.77 -4.51 -4.35
CA LYS A 27 -5.65 -5.39 -4.75
C LYS A 27 -4.70 -5.69 -3.60
N LEU A 28 -4.45 -4.73 -2.71
CA LEU A 28 -3.60 -4.94 -1.53
C LEU A 28 -4.27 -5.87 -0.52
N ILE A 29 -5.58 -5.70 -0.29
CA ILE A 29 -6.38 -6.57 0.58
C ILE A 29 -6.39 -7.99 0.04
N ASP A 30 -6.70 -8.15 -1.25
CA ASP A 30 -6.69 -9.44 -1.94
C ASP A 30 -5.31 -10.12 -1.83
N LYS A 31 -4.25 -9.39 -2.18
CA LYS A 31 -2.89 -9.93 -2.15
C LYS A 31 -2.42 -10.30 -0.75
N ALA A 32 -2.89 -9.58 0.28
CA ALA A 32 -2.60 -9.92 1.66
C ALA A 32 -3.37 -11.16 2.13
N GLY A 33 -4.47 -11.54 1.46
CA GLY A 33 -5.39 -12.59 1.91
C GLY A 33 -6.45 -12.09 2.89
N GLY A 34 -6.83 -10.80 2.80
CA GLY A 34 -7.88 -10.18 3.59
C GLY A 34 -7.42 -9.03 4.49
N MET A 35 -8.38 -8.24 4.97
CA MET A 35 -8.14 -6.98 5.70
C MET A 35 -7.36 -7.19 7.00
N LYS A 36 -7.73 -8.23 7.77
CA LYS A 36 -7.02 -8.61 9.00
C LYS A 36 -5.55 -8.89 8.74
N ARG A 37 -5.23 -9.57 7.65
CA ARG A 37 -3.85 -9.91 7.30
C ARG A 37 -3.09 -8.69 6.81
N LEU A 38 -3.73 -7.80 6.05
CA LEU A 38 -3.16 -6.52 5.64
C LEU A 38 -2.78 -5.64 6.85
N ALA A 39 -3.60 -5.60 7.90
CA ALA A 39 -3.33 -4.85 9.11
C ALA A 39 -2.14 -5.40 9.94
N MET A 40 -1.89 -6.71 9.85
CA MET A 40 -0.86 -7.41 10.63
C MET A 40 0.52 -7.42 9.98
N VAL A 41 0.61 -7.29 8.66
CA VAL A 41 1.90 -7.29 7.96
C VAL A 41 2.68 -5.99 8.21
N PRO A 42 4.03 -6.03 8.20
CA PRO A 42 4.84 -4.83 8.31
C PRO A 42 4.78 -4.00 7.02
N SER A 43 5.08 -2.70 7.13
CA SER A 43 5.14 -1.78 6.00
C SER A 43 6.14 -2.21 4.92
N SER A 44 7.24 -2.88 5.30
CA SER A 44 8.22 -3.45 4.36
C SER A 44 7.62 -4.54 3.47
N THR A 45 6.68 -5.33 3.97
CA THR A 45 5.93 -6.31 3.17
C THR A 45 4.96 -5.61 2.23
N ILE A 46 4.19 -4.63 2.74
CA ILE A 46 3.24 -3.85 1.94
C ILE A 46 3.96 -3.14 0.78
N GLN A 47 5.17 -2.62 1.03
CA GLN A 47 5.99 -1.96 0.01
C GLN A 47 6.23 -2.83 -1.23
N VAL A 48 6.45 -4.14 -1.02
CA VAL A 48 6.84 -5.09 -2.08
C VAL A 48 5.74 -6.10 -2.44
N MET A 49 4.52 -5.94 -1.93
CA MET A 49 3.38 -6.79 -2.32
C MET A 49 3.16 -6.78 -3.83
N GLY A 50 3.02 -7.95 -4.44
CA GLY A 50 2.94 -8.13 -5.89
C GLY A 50 4.30 -8.24 -6.60
N ALA A 51 5.41 -8.03 -5.89
CA ALA A 51 6.76 -8.23 -6.42
C ALA A 51 7.44 -9.49 -5.86
N GLU A 52 6.65 -10.50 -5.43
CA GLU A 52 7.18 -11.67 -4.72
C GLU A 52 8.23 -12.41 -5.54
N LYS A 53 7.98 -12.64 -6.83
CA LYS A 53 8.94 -13.32 -7.73
C LYS A 53 10.30 -12.61 -7.76
N ALA A 54 10.29 -11.27 -7.84
CA ALA A 54 11.51 -10.47 -7.87
C ALA A 54 12.21 -10.48 -6.49
N LEU A 55 11.43 -10.43 -5.41
CA LEU A 55 11.94 -10.50 -4.04
C LEU A 55 12.57 -11.87 -3.71
N PHE A 56 11.91 -12.96 -4.10
CA PHE A 56 12.45 -14.31 -3.89
C PHE A 56 13.70 -14.55 -4.72
N ARG A 57 13.72 -14.07 -5.97
CA ARG A 57 14.93 -14.09 -6.80
C ARG A 57 16.06 -13.31 -6.15
N SER A 58 15.81 -12.09 -5.67
CA SER A 58 16.86 -11.28 -5.03
C SER A 58 17.43 -11.94 -3.78
N LYS A 59 16.58 -12.62 -2.99
CA LYS A 59 17.03 -13.40 -1.83
C LYS A 59 17.89 -14.61 -2.21
N LYS A 60 17.55 -15.30 -3.31
CA LYS A 60 18.30 -16.48 -3.77
C LYS A 60 19.64 -16.12 -4.42
N THR A 61 19.69 -15.02 -5.17
CA THR A 61 20.86 -14.64 -5.97
C THR A 61 21.66 -13.49 -5.39
N ASN A 62 21.33 -13.01 -4.18
CA ASN A 62 21.86 -11.77 -3.60
C ASN A 62 21.78 -10.54 -4.53
N ALA A 63 20.82 -10.53 -5.45
CA ALA A 63 20.58 -9.39 -6.33
C ALA A 63 19.90 -8.24 -5.56
N ARG A 64 19.87 -7.04 -6.16
CA ARG A 64 19.19 -5.89 -5.57
C ARG A 64 17.67 -6.18 -5.44
N PRO A 65 17.07 -5.96 -4.25
CA PRO A 65 15.65 -6.23 -4.04
C PRO A 65 14.74 -5.24 -4.79
N PRO A 66 13.47 -5.60 -5.04
CA PRO A 66 12.51 -4.70 -5.66
C PRO A 66 12.23 -3.50 -4.75
N LYS A 67 12.17 -2.29 -5.35
CA LYS A 67 11.88 -1.04 -4.61
C LYS A 67 10.41 -0.88 -4.23
N HIS A 68 9.51 -1.50 -5.01
CA HIS A 68 8.07 -1.39 -4.87
C HIS A 68 7.39 -2.56 -5.61
N GLY A 69 6.20 -2.94 -5.17
CA GLY A 69 5.31 -3.86 -5.90
C GLY A 69 4.11 -3.12 -6.48
N LEU A 70 2.89 -3.50 -6.06
CA LEU A 70 1.62 -2.90 -6.49
C LEU A 70 1.56 -1.40 -6.27
N LEU A 71 2.26 -0.88 -5.24
CA LEU A 71 2.34 0.56 -4.95
C LEU A 71 2.92 1.39 -6.11
N TYR A 72 3.59 0.77 -7.08
CA TYR A 72 4.01 1.47 -8.30
C TYR A 72 2.82 2.04 -9.10
N GLN A 73 1.63 1.45 -9.00
CA GLN A 73 0.44 1.96 -9.69
C GLN A 73 0.01 3.34 -9.17
N HIS A 74 0.39 3.70 -7.94
CA HIS A 74 -0.02 4.96 -7.32
C HIS A 74 0.75 6.17 -7.91
N PRO A 75 0.07 7.29 -8.25
CA PRO A 75 0.72 8.52 -8.76
C PRO A 75 1.87 9.03 -7.92
N TYR A 76 1.72 9.02 -6.59
CA TYR A 76 2.77 9.38 -5.64
C TYR A 76 4.10 8.62 -5.83
N VAL A 77 4.06 7.41 -6.41
CA VAL A 77 5.24 6.57 -6.65
C VAL A 77 5.68 6.60 -8.11
N HIS A 78 4.78 6.46 -9.10
CA HIS A 78 5.21 6.39 -10.50
C HIS A 78 5.64 7.74 -11.07
N ALA A 79 5.05 8.84 -10.61
CA ALA A 79 5.27 10.17 -11.18
C ALA A 79 6.66 10.74 -10.87
N VAL A 80 7.39 10.16 -9.90
CA VAL A 80 8.73 10.63 -9.53
C VAL A 80 9.86 9.90 -10.29
N PRO A 81 11.06 10.52 -10.40
CA PRO A 81 12.24 9.87 -10.97
C PRO A 81 12.59 8.54 -10.28
N ARG A 82 13.18 7.60 -11.03
CA ARG A 82 13.43 6.20 -10.63
C ARG A 82 14.26 6.06 -9.35
N GLU A 83 15.08 7.05 -9.06
CA GLU A 83 15.93 7.17 -7.88
C GLU A 83 15.07 7.40 -6.63
N LYS A 84 14.05 8.26 -6.75
CA LYS A 84 13.17 8.69 -5.65
C LYS A 84 12.02 7.72 -5.38
N ARG A 85 11.64 6.86 -6.34
CA ARG A 85 10.51 5.92 -6.22
C ARG A 85 10.57 5.03 -4.99
N GLY A 86 11.75 4.56 -4.61
CA GLY A 86 11.91 3.71 -3.42
C GLY A 86 11.58 4.44 -2.12
N ARG A 87 11.93 5.72 -2.02
CA ARG A 87 11.59 6.57 -0.86
C ARG A 87 10.09 6.82 -0.78
N ARG A 88 9.46 7.16 -1.92
CA ARG A 88 8.00 7.34 -2.02
C ARG A 88 7.23 6.07 -1.68
N ALA A 89 7.63 4.94 -2.25
CA ALA A 89 6.99 3.65 -1.96
C ALA A 89 7.08 3.27 -0.48
N ARG A 90 8.24 3.49 0.17
CA ARG A 90 8.41 3.24 1.60
C ARG A 90 7.51 4.14 2.45
N SER A 91 7.47 5.43 2.14
CA SER A 91 6.62 6.40 2.84
C SER A 91 5.14 6.05 2.70
N LEU A 92 4.69 5.75 1.48
CA LEU A 92 3.31 5.31 1.22
C LEU A 92 2.97 4.01 1.94
N ALA A 93 3.85 3.01 1.89
CA ALA A 93 3.63 1.73 2.57
C ALA A 93 3.50 1.89 4.10
N ALA A 94 4.27 2.80 4.69
CA ALA A 94 4.18 3.10 6.12
C ALA A 94 2.82 3.69 6.49
N LYS A 95 2.31 4.65 5.71
CA LYS A 95 0.98 5.25 5.95
C LYS A 95 -0.15 4.26 5.70
N ILE A 96 -0.05 3.42 4.66
CA ILE A 96 -1.01 2.33 4.41
C ILE A 96 -1.02 1.34 5.57
N ALA A 97 0.13 1.01 6.18
CA ALA A 97 0.15 0.10 7.34
C ALA A 97 -0.61 0.69 8.55
N ILE A 98 -0.47 1.99 8.80
CA ILE A 98 -1.19 2.68 9.88
C ILE A 98 -2.68 2.71 9.57
N ALA A 99 -3.05 3.12 8.35
CA ALA A 99 -4.44 3.14 7.89
C ALA A 99 -5.10 1.76 7.95
N ALA A 100 -4.41 0.70 7.53
CA ALA A 100 -4.95 -0.66 7.57
C ALA A 100 -5.24 -1.12 9.00
N ARG A 101 -4.42 -0.71 9.97
CA ARG A 101 -4.66 -1.00 11.39
C ARG A 101 -5.83 -0.18 11.94
N ALA A 102 -5.94 1.09 11.54
CA ALA A 102 -7.08 1.93 11.92
C ALA A 102 -8.40 1.35 11.38
N ASP A 103 -8.45 0.99 10.09
CA ASP A 103 -9.60 0.35 9.44
C ASP A 103 -9.99 -0.97 10.11
N MET A 104 -9.02 -1.82 10.48
CA MET A 104 -9.32 -3.15 11.03
C MET A 104 -9.64 -3.15 12.54
N PHE A 105 -8.95 -2.32 13.35
CA PHE A 105 -9.00 -2.45 14.81
C PHE A 105 -9.68 -1.27 15.52
N SER A 106 -9.65 -0.08 14.93
CA SER A 106 -10.16 1.13 15.60
C SER A 106 -11.48 1.61 15.01
N GLY A 107 -11.67 1.51 13.69
CA GLY A 107 -12.78 2.15 12.97
C GLY A 107 -12.65 3.67 12.80
N ASN A 108 -11.61 4.30 13.34
CA ASN A 108 -11.40 5.75 13.24
C ASN A 108 -10.95 6.16 11.84
N TYR A 109 -11.52 7.25 11.32
CA TYR A 109 -11.08 7.86 10.07
C TYR A 109 -9.96 8.88 10.33
N ILE A 110 -8.74 8.53 9.93
CA ILE A 110 -7.50 9.30 10.12
C ILE A 110 -6.80 9.64 8.79
N ALA A 111 -7.45 9.33 7.67
CA ALA A 111 -6.80 9.36 6.37
C ALA A 111 -6.33 10.75 5.92
N GLU A 112 -7.05 11.81 6.26
CA GLU A 112 -6.66 13.18 5.86
C GLU A 112 -5.33 13.61 6.50
N GLU A 113 -5.11 13.26 7.77
CA GLU A 113 -3.84 13.52 8.45
C GLU A 113 -2.71 12.72 7.80
N LEU A 114 -2.95 11.44 7.49
CA LEU A 114 -1.96 10.59 6.84
C LEU A 114 -1.61 11.08 5.43
N VAL A 115 -2.59 11.63 4.70
CA VAL A 115 -2.38 12.24 3.37
C VAL A 115 -1.58 13.54 3.48
N ALA A 116 -1.84 14.38 4.48
CA ALA A 116 -1.05 15.59 4.72
C ALA A 116 0.43 15.24 4.94
N GLN A 117 0.70 14.25 5.80
CA GLN A 117 2.06 13.78 6.10
C GLN A 117 2.81 13.16 4.89
N LEU A 118 2.10 12.79 3.80
CA LEU A 118 2.74 12.35 2.56
C LEU A 118 3.20 13.52 1.67
N LYS A 119 2.57 14.69 1.80
CA LYS A 119 2.87 15.88 0.99
C LYS A 119 4.13 16.61 1.48
N ASP A 120 4.51 16.41 2.74
CA ASP A 120 5.67 17.08 3.37
C ASP A 120 7.05 16.56 2.90
N PHE A 121 7.07 15.62 1.94
CA PHE A 121 8.29 15.00 1.39
C PHE A 121 8.32 15.08 -0.14
#